data_AF-A0A4Q3Y5B3-F1
#
_entry.id   AF-A0A4Q3Y5B3-F1
#
_cell.length_a   1.000
_cell.length_b   1.000
_cell.length_c   1.000
_cell.angle_alpha   90.00
_cell.angle_beta   90.00
_cell.angle_gamma   90.00
#
_symmetry.space_group_name_H-M   'P 1'
#
loop_
_entity.id
_entity.type
_entity.pdbx_description
1 polymer ?
#
loop_
_entity_poly.entity_id
_entity_poly.type
_entity_poly.pdbx_seq_one_letter_code
_entity_poly.pdbx_strand_id
1 'polypeptide(L)'
;MHQTEKALIARGVDSATAQKLRVDGWTISKLKTSSKDELKAAGLSDVFITKLYQEQRPPIPDNTLSKLLFDNRFQCCICRDPELPIIVHHIDEWARSRSHAPDNLAVLCLKHHSDAHSKKDLAQNLDPKTLTEFNVRWEREVKLFDSESILQAMRLEYSNWNYVNELRVFEIALSQGIKTTEVKHFRQLVAMGVAQKNGLPTPIKNDGLFYMYQGELGMQRYFFVTQVLHEVIKIIPIINISDYLDKGTLGPGLAPGDFIFVQGKQIFSPLTEKKNGTGRGQICLGSRSVNGVTIEFVFDRWEATSSSSKAIWLTGTQNQGSLIHVKSLTREKGHFVISGTVLGICSNNGDLKKRDYAHTLFKSGHFRNPYAHYEEDDVENWGDETDLV
;
A
#
# COMPACT_ATOMS: atom_id res chain seq x y z
N MET A 1 38.45 -0.53 16.67
CA MET A 1 37.97 -1.89 16.33
C MET A 1 36.45 -1.88 16.21
N HIS A 2 35.93 -2.26 15.03
CA HIS A 2 34.50 -2.17 14.70
C HIS A 2 33.66 -3.13 15.55
N GLN A 3 32.37 -2.85 15.79
CA GLN A 3 31.52 -3.67 16.66
C GLN A 3 31.39 -5.11 16.17
N THR A 4 31.19 -5.31 14.85
CA THR A 4 31.15 -6.64 14.22
C THR A 4 32.46 -7.42 14.42
N GLU A 5 33.60 -6.76 14.27
CA GLU A 5 34.93 -7.38 14.38
C GLU A 5 35.20 -7.82 15.83
N LYS A 6 34.87 -6.97 16.81
CA LYS A 6 34.87 -7.36 18.24
C LYS A 6 33.99 -8.57 18.51
N ALA A 7 32.79 -8.60 17.94
CA ALA A 7 31.84 -9.68 18.13
C ALA A 7 32.30 -11.00 17.51
N LEU A 8 33.01 -10.97 16.39
CA LEU A 8 33.59 -12.15 15.72
C LEU A 8 34.79 -12.69 16.50
N ILE A 9 35.70 -11.82 16.93
CA ILE A 9 36.86 -12.20 17.75
C ILE A 9 36.42 -12.81 19.08
N ALA A 10 35.41 -12.23 19.74
CA ALA A 10 34.83 -12.78 20.97
C ALA A 10 34.22 -14.19 20.80
N ARG A 11 33.93 -14.60 19.56
CA ARG A 11 33.40 -15.93 19.20
C ARG A 11 34.48 -16.89 18.69
N GLY A 12 35.76 -16.49 18.74
CA GLY A 12 36.89 -17.32 18.36
C GLY A 12 37.25 -17.27 16.87
N VAL A 13 36.80 -16.24 16.13
CA VAL A 13 37.33 -15.95 14.78
C VAL A 13 38.65 -15.19 14.92
N ASP A 14 39.67 -15.56 14.15
CA ASP A 14 40.94 -14.82 14.16
C ASP A 14 40.75 -13.39 13.64
N SER A 15 41.63 -12.47 14.06
CA SER A 15 41.48 -11.04 13.76
C SER A 15 41.54 -10.73 12.26
N ALA A 16 42.34 -11.48 11.48
CA ALA A 16 42.46 -11.26 10.04
C ALA A 16 41.16 -11.66 9.31
N THR A 17 40.60 -12.83 9.63
CA THR A 17 39.32 -13.27 9.10
C THR A 17 38.18 -12.36 9.55
N ALA A 18 38.17 -11.92 10.81
CA ALA A 18 37.15 -10.99 11.33
C ALA A 18 37.19 -9.62 10.62
N GLN A 19 38.38 -9.10 10.34
CA GLN A 19 38.56 -7.87 9.58
C GLN A 19 38.11 -8.03 8.13
N LYS A 20 38.47 -9.15 7.47
CA LYS A 20 38.04 -9.48 6.11
C LYS A 20 36.51 -9.54 6.02
N LEU A 21 35.86 -10.31 6.90
CA LEU A 21 34.40 -10.44 6.93
C LEU A 21 33.71 -9.08 7.10
N ARG A 22 34.25 -8.20 7.93
CA ARG A 22 33.72 -6.82 8.09
C ARG A 22 33.86 -6.02 6.79
N VAL A 23 35.02 -6.07 6.13
CA VAL A 23 35.27 -5.36 4.86
C VAL A 23 34.33 -5.87 3.77
N ASP A 24 34.09 -7.18 3.74
CA ASP A 24 33.17 -7.86 2.82
C ASP A 24 31.68 -7.63 3.18
N GLY A 25 31.38 -6.79 4.19
CA GLY A 25 30.04 -6.39 4.58
C GLY A 25 29.24 -7.45 5.34
N TRP A 26 29.91 -8.45 5.93
CA TRP A 26 29.24 -9.43 6.79
C TRP A 26 28.85 -8.82 8.13
N THR A 27 27.66 -9.19 8.61
CA THR A 27 27.16 -8.89 9.95
C THR A 27 26.85 -10.20 10.67
N ILE A 28 26.78 -10.20 12.02
CA ILE A 28 26.40 -11.41 12.78
C ILE A 28 25.02 -11.93 12.33
N SER A 29 24.08 -11.02 12.05
CA SER A 29 22.77 -11.39 11.53
C SER A 29 22.87 -12.12 10.18
N LYS A 30 23.62 -11.53 9.23
CA LYS A 30 23.87 -12.12 7.90
C LYS A 30 24.53 -13.50 7.99
N LEU A 31 25.50 -13.65 8.90
CA LEU A 31 26.16 -14.94 9.13
C LEU A 31 25.19 -16.01 9.64
N LYS A 32 24.26 -15.66 10.53
CA LYS A 32 23.26 -16.60 11.09
C LYS A 32 22.18 -17.02 10.10
N THR A 33 21.94 -16.23 9.06
CA THR A 33 20.96 -16.50 8.00
C THR A 33 21.57 -17.09 6.73
N SER A 34 22.90 -17.10 6.60
CA SER A 34 23.59 -17.62 5.41
C SER A 34 23.74 -19.13 5.45
N SER A 35 23.80 -19.71 4.25
CA SER A 35 23.98 -21.16 4.08
C SER A 35 25.38 -21.61 4.52
N LYS A 36 25.50 -22.89 4.85
CA LYS A 36 26.80 -23.47 5.25
C LYS A 36 27.87 -23.28 4.17
N ASP A 37 27.50 -23.41 2.91
CA ASP A 37 28.42 -23.29 1.78
C ASP A 37 28.92 -21.86 1.60
N GLU A 38 28.05 -20.86 1.76
CA GLU A 38 28.43 -19.44 1.76
C GLU A 38 29.39 -19.12 2.90
N LEU A 39 29.13 -19.64 4.11
CA LEU A 39 29.99 -19.41 5.27
C LEU A 39 31.38 -20.06 5.09
N LYS A 40 31.43 -21.25 4.49
CA LYS A 40 32.69 -21.90 4.12
C LYS A 40 33.47 -21.10 3.08
N ALA A 41 32.78 -20.64 2.04
CA ALA A 41 33.38 -19.78 1.02
C ALA A 41 33.89 -18.45 1.60
N ALA A 42 33.24 -17.94 2.66
CA ALA A 42 33.68 -16.77 3.42
C ALA A 42 34.89 -17.04 4.34
N GLY A 43 35.37 -18.29 4.42
CA GLY A 43 36.55 -18.68 5.19
C GLY A 43 36.27 -19.16 6.61
N LEU A 44 35.02 -19.45 6.97
CA LEU A 44 34.66 -19.92 8.30
C LEU A 44 34.82 -21.44 8.43
N SER A 45 35.32 -21.88 9.59
CA SER A 45 35.49 -23.30 9.89
C SER A 45 34.16 -23.99 10.22
N ASP A 46 34.07 -25.30 9.94
CA ASP A 46 32.90 -26.12 10.27
C ASP A 46 32.54 -26.07 11.78
N VAL A 47 33.55 -26.00 12.64
CA VAL A 47 33.39 -25.90 14.10
C VAL A 47 32.73 -24.58 14.47
N PHE A 48 33.18 -23.47 13.86
CA PHE A 48 32.58 -22.16 14.10
C PHE A 48 31.14 -22.09 13.58
N ILE A 49 30.89 -22.59 12.37
CA ILE A 49 29.55 -22.61 11.76
C ILE A 49 28.56 -23.37 12.66
N THR A 50 28.98 -24.51 13.19
CA THR A 50 28.14 -25.31 14.10
C THR A 50 27.79 -24.54 15.37
N LYS A 51 28.78 -23.88 16.00
CA LYS A 51 28.54 -23.03 17.19
C LYS A 51 27.64 -21.83 16.86
N LEU A 52 27.88 -21.18 15.73
CA LEU A 52 27.07 -20.04 15.27
C LEU A 52 25.59 -20.42 15.12
N TYR A 53 25.31 -21.62 14.61
CA TYR A 53 23.94 -22.11 14.44
C TYR A 53 23.27 -22.54 15.74
N GLN A 54 24.02 -22.80 16.81
CA GLN A 54 23.48 -23.06 18.14
C GLN A 54 23.14 -21.77 18.90
N GLU A 55 23.65 -20.62 18.46
CA GLU A 55 23.28 -19.34 19.07
C GLU A 55 21.81 -19.00 18.87
N GLN A 56 21.29 -18.12 19.75
CA GLN A 56 19.94 -17.61 19.65
C GLN A 56 19.65 -17.01 18.26
N ARG A 57 18.46 -17.36 17.75
CA ARG A 57 17.90 -16.87 16.49
C ARG A 57 17.87 -15.34 16.50
N PRO A 58 18.37 -14.66 15.44
CA PRO A 58 18.22 -13.22 15.32
C PRO A 58 16.74 -12.86 15.12
N PRO A 59 16.29 -11.67 15.59
CA PRO A 59 14.93 -11.21 15.33
C PRO A 59 14.65 -11.14 13.82
N ILE A 60 13.38 -11.27 13.45
CA ILE A 60 12.94 -11.00 12.07
C ILE A 60 13.27 -9.53 11.78
N PRO A 61 13.91 -9.20 10.64
CA PRO A 61 14.17 -7.81 10.29
C PRO A 61 12.87 -6.99 10.26
N ASP A 62 12.87 -5.80 10.87
CA ASP A 62 11.67 -4.96 11.00
C ASP A 62 10.95 -4.71 9.66
N ASN A 63 11.72 -4.49 8.58
CA ASN A 63 11.13 -4.27 7.27
C ASN A 63 10.37 -5.50 6.76
N THR A 64 10.93 -6.69 6.96
CA THR A 64 10.29 -7.96 6.59
C THR A 64 9.04 -8.18 7.42
N LEU A 65 9.14 -7.95 8.74
CA LEU A 65 8.01 -8.09 9.66
C LEU A 65 6.86 -7.15 9.29
N SER A 66 7.13 -5.85 9.17
CA SER A 66 6.12 -4.85 8.83
C SER A 66 5.46 -5.14 7.49
N LYS A 67 6.26 -5.53 6.48
CA LYS A 67 5.71 -5.90 5.17
C LYS A 67 4.79 -7.12 5.25
N LEU A 68 5.23 -8.20 5.88
CA LEU A 68 4.43 -9.42 6.03
C LEU A 68 3.11 -9.13 6.75
N LEU A 69 3.18 -8.38 7.85
CA LEU A 69 2.00 -8.00 8.61
C LEU A 69 1.04 -7.15 7.78
N PHE A 70 1.56 -6.19 7.01
CA PHE A 70 0.78 -5.36 6.12
C PHE A 70 0.10 -6.16 5.01
N ASP A 71 0.87 -7.03 4.33
CA ASP A 71 0.38 -7.88 3.24
C ASP A 71 -0.71 -8.87 3.71
N ASN A 72 -0.77 -9.15 5.02
CA ASN A 72 -1.76 -10.00 5.66
C ASN A 72 -2.87 -9.21 6.40
N ARG A 73 -2.92 -7.87 6.25
CA ARG A 73 -3.84 -6.97 6.98
C ARG A 73 -3.81 -7.17 8.50
N PHE A 74 -2.67 -7.58 9.03
CA PHE A 74 -2.47 -7.92 10.43
C PHE A 74 -3.43 -8.98 10.96
N GLN A 75 -3.86 -9.89 10.09
CA GLN A 75 -4.79 -10.96 10.42
C GLN A 75 -4.15 -12.32 10.20
N CYS A 76 -4.67 -13.32 10.90
CA CYS A 76 -4.32 -14.72 10.67
C CYS A 76 -4.67 -15.12 9.24
N CYS A 77 -3.74 -15.66 8.46
CA CYS A 77 -4.00 -16.07 7.07
C CYS A 77 -4.97 -17.27 6.95
N ILE A 78 -5.28 -17.95 8.07
CA ILE A 78 -6.25 -19.04 8.13
C ILE A 78 -7.67 -18.54 8.42
N CYS A 79 -7.90 -17.97 9.62
CA CYS A 79 -9.25 -17.57 10.05
C CYS A 79 -9.60 -16.11 9.80
N ARG A 80 -8.59 -15.26 9.58
CA ARG A 80 -8.74 -13.84 9.21
C ARG A 80 -9.55 -13.00 10.21
N ASP A 81 -9.66 -13.51 11.43
CA ASP A 81 -10.41 -12.87 12.50
C ASP A 81 -9.63 -11.64 13.01
N PRO A 82 -10.15 -10.40 12.85
CA PRO A 82 -9.49 -9.18 13.32
C PRO A 82 -9.35 -9.10 14.84
N GLU A 83 -10.19 -9.81 15.59
CA GLU A 83 -10.24 -9.71 17.05
C GLU A 83 -9.19 -10.58 17.73
N LEU A 84 -8.54 -11.49 16.98
CA LEU A 84 -7.56 -12.41 17.54
C LEU A 84 -6.13 -11.86 17.48
N PRO A 85 -5.34 -12.01 18.56
CA PRO A 85 -3.92 -11.68 18.53
C PRO A 85 -3.16 -12.59 17.58
N ILE A 86 -2.16 -12.03 16.90
CA ILE A 86 -1.36 -12.68 15.87
C ILE A 86 0.10 -12.88 16.28
N ILE A 87 0.77 -13.83 15.63
CA ILE A 87 2.20 -14.14 15.72
C ILE A 87 2.72 -14.53 14.34
N VAL A 88 4.00 -14.24 14.06
CA VAL A 88 4.67 -14.71 12.84
C VAL A 88 5.25 -16.11 13.04
N HIS A 89 4.84 -17.02 12.17
CA HIS A 89 5.28 -18.40 12.13
C HIS A 89 6.25 -18.65 10.97
N HIS A 90 7.24 -19.52 11.21
CA HIS A 90 8.15 -20.03 10.19
C HIS A 90 7.56 -21.30 9.58
N ILE A 91 7.13 -21.25 8.32
CA ILE A 91 6.52 -22.39 7.61
C ILE A 91 7.49 -23.58 7.56
N ASP A 92 8.73 -23.32 7.16
CA ASP A 92 9.88 -24.17 7.41
C ASP A 92 10.65 -23.65 8.64
N GLU A 93 10.60 -24.45 9.71
CA GLU A 93 11.22 -24.17 11.01
C GLU A 93 12.61 -23.57 10.88
N TRP A 94 12.87 -22.51 11.67
CA TRP A 94 14.15 -21.82 11.68
C TRP A 94 15.35 -22.77 11.87
N ALA A 95 15.20 -23.81 12.69
CA ALA A 95 16.25 -24.78 12.96
C ALA A 95 16.77 -25.44 11.66
N ARG A 96 15.87 -25.68 10.70
CA ARG A 96 16.15 -26.27 9.39
C ARG A 96 16.44 -25.22 8.32
N SER A 97 15.60 -24.20 8.19
CA SER A 97 15.66 -23.24 7.08
C SER A 97 16.66 -22.10 7.26
N ARG A 98 16.87 -21.65 8.52
CA ARG A 98 17.60 -20.42 8.86
C ARG A 98 17.14 -19.19 8.06
N SER A 99 15.89 -19.20 7.62
CA SER A 99 15.35 -18.23 6.68
C SER A 99 14.28 -17.36 7.32
N HIS A 100 14.46 -16.04 7.21
CA HIS A 100 13.39 -15.05 7.41
C HIS A 100 12.87 -14.53 6.05
N ALA A 101 13.02 -15.30 4.97
CA ALA A 101 12.50 -14.91 3.68
C ALA A 101 10.96 -14.84 3.73
N PRO A 102 10.31 -13.88 3.03
CA PRO A 102 8.87 -13.69 3.10
C PRO A 102 8.04 -14.94 2.78
N ASP A 103 8.50 -15.76 1.84
CA ASP A 103 7.86 -17.01 1.43
C ASP A 103 7.92 -18.12 2.50
N ASN A 104 8.77 -17.95 3.51
CA ASN A 104 8.89 -18.85 4.65
C ASN A 104 8.16 -18.35 5.90
N LEU A 105 7.45 -17.23 5.83
CA LEU A 105 6.75 -16.63 6.96
C LEU A 105 5.25 -16.63 6.72
N ALA A 106 4.48 -16.87 7.79
CA ALA A 106 3.03 -16.76 7.79
C ALA A 106 2.54 -16.03 9.04
N VAL A 107 1.46 -15.25 8.92
CA VAL A 107 0.81 -14.60 10.07
C VAL A 107 -0.31 -15.50 10.59
N LEU A 108 -0.23 -15.92 11.84
CA LEU A 108 -1.19 -16.84 12.47
C LEU A 108 -1.73 -16.28 13.77
N CYS A 109 -2.97 -16.58 14.13
CA CYS A 109 -3.42 -16.41 15.51
C CYS A 109 -2.87 -17.54 16.40
N LEU A 110 -2.89 -17.36 17.72
CA LEU A 110 -2.32 -18.34 18.66
C LEU A 110 -2.88 -19.76 18.49
N LYS A 111 -4.18 -19.89 18.18
CA LYS A 111 -4.82 -21.18 17.91
C LYS A 111 -4.20 -21.88 16.70
N HIS A 112 -4.17 -21.22 15.54
CA HIS A 112 -3.63 -21.83 14.32
C HIS A 112 -2.11 -21.99 14.37
N HIS A 113 -1.41 -21.13 15.13
CA HIS A 113 0.00 -21.34 15.44
C HIS A 113 0.22 -22.64 16.22
N SER A 114 -0.62 -22.93 17.22
CA SER A 114 -0.59 -24.21 17.94
C SER A 114 -0.93 -25.38 17.01
N ASP A 115 -1.92 -25.23 16.12
CA ASP A 115 -2.29 -26.26 15.16
C ASP A 115 -1.15 -26.59 14.18
N ALA A 116 -0.36 -25.61 13.76
CA ALA A 116 0.81 -25.79 12.90
C ALA A 116 1.95 -26.59 13.59
N HIS A 117 2.04 -26.53 14.91
CA HIS A 117 2.98 -27.34 15.71
C HIS A 117 2.38 -28.67 16.19
N SER A 118 1.09 -28.89 15.97
CA SER A 118 0.38 -30.08 16.46
C SER A 118 0.28 -31.14 15.38
N LYS A 119 0.33 -32.41 15.81
CA LYS A 119 0.01 -33.55 14.96
C LYS A 119 -1.21 -34.26 15.53
N LYS A 120 -2.30 -34.26 14.75
CA LYS A 120 -3.59 -34.87 15.05
C LYS A 120 -3.75 -36.12 14.20
N ASP A 121 -4.28 -37.18 14.79
CA ASP A 121 -4.47 -38.47 14.11
C ASP A 121 -5.80 -38.55 13.35
N LEU A 122 -6.84 -37.89 13.86
CA LEU A 122 -8.20 -37.94 13.29
C LEU A 122 -8.57 -36.71 12.47
N ALA A 123 -7.93 -35.57 12.74
CA ALA A 123 -8.20 -34.32 12.03
C ALA A 123 -7.08 -34.03 11.03
N GLN A 124 -7.42 -33.30 9.97
CA GLN A 124 -6.43 -32.82 9.01
C GLN A 124 -5.45 -31.87 9.71
N ASN A 125 -4.15 -32.10 9.48
CA ASN A 125 -3.09 -31.28 10.04
C ASN A 125 -2.88 -30.03 9.19
N LEU A 126 -2.53 -28.92 9.86
CA LEU A 126 -2.07 -27.71 9.18
C LEU A 126 -0.60 -27.89 8.81
N ASP A 127 -0.35 -28.63 7.73
CA ASP A 127 1.01 -28.88 7.26
C ASP A 127 1.62 -27.66 6.52
N PRO A 128 2.96 -27.62 6.32
CA PRO A 128 3.62 -26.50 5.68
C PRO A 128 3.10 -26.16 4.28
N LYS A 129 2.69 -27.18 3.50
CA LYS A 129 2.15 -26.98 2.15
C LYS A 129 0.81 -26.27 2.22
N THR A 130 -0.09 -26.78 3.05
CA THR A 130 -1.43 -26.22 3.29
C THR A 130 -1.33 -24.80 3.82
N LEU A 131 -0.43 -24.54 4.78
CA LEU A 131 -0.19 -23.22 5.31
C LEU A 131 0.32 -22.24 4.24
N THR A 132 1.24 -22.67 3.38
CA THR A 132 1.73 -21.87 2.25
C THR A 132 0.59 -21.48 1.32
N GLU A 133 -0.29 -22.43 0.98
CA GLU A 133 -1.44 -22.19 0.12
C GLU A 133 -2.42 -21.18 0.73
N PHE A 134 -2.72 -21.30 2.03
CA PHE A 134 -3.55 -20.33 2.75
C PHE A 134 -2.90 -18.93 2.79
N ASN A 135 -1.60 -18.84 3.07
CA ASN A 135 -0.88 -17.57 3.14
C ASN A 135 -0.92 -16.85 1.79
N VAL A 136 -0.52 -17.53 0.71
CA VAL A 136 -0.51 -16.97 -0.65
C VAL A 136 -1.92 -16.58 -1.11
N ARG A 137 -2.93 -17.40 -0.79
CA ARG A 137 -4.31 -17.09 -1.12
C ARG A 137 -4.79 -15.84 -0.37
N TRP A 138 -4.51 -15.75 0.92
CA TRP A 138 -4.94 -14.62 1.73
C TRP A 138 -4.29 -13.31 1.27
N GLU A 139 -2.98 -13.28 1.06
CA GLU A 139 -2.28 -12.10 0.55
C GLU A 139 -2.81 -11.65 -0.82
N ARG A 140 -3.24 -12.59 -1.66
CA ARG A 140 -3.91 -12.27 -2.94
C ARG A 140 -5.28 -11.65 -2.72
N GLU A 141 -6.09 -12.20 -1.82
CA GLU A 141 -7.42 -11.68 -1.50
C GLU A 141 -7.34 -10.28 -0.86
N VAL A 142 -6.37 -10.05 0.04
CA VAL A 142 -6.09 -8.73 0.63
C VAL A 142 -5.89 -7.66 -0.43
N LYS A 143 -5.10 -7.96 -1.47
CA LYS A 143 -4.85 -7.04 -2.58
C LYS A 143 -6.09 -6.72 -3.42
N LEU A 144 -7.13 -7.56 -3.37
CA LEU A 144 -8.38 -7.36 -4.11
C LEU A 144 -9.42 -6.59 -3.30
N PHE A 145 -9.42 -6.71 -1.96
CA PHE A 145 -10.42 -6.01 -1.12
C PHE A 145 -10.37 -4.51 -1.30
N ASP A 146 -9.18 -3.92 -1.33
CA ASP A 146 -9.06 -2.47 -1.48
C ASP A 146 -9.65 -1.99 -2.81
N SER A 147 -9.36 -2.69 -3.92
CA SER A 147 -9.95 -2.38 -5.22
C SER A 147 -11.47 -2.55 -5.23
N GLU A 148 -12.00 -3.60 -4.61
CA GLU A 148 -13.45 -3.81 -4.50
C GLU A 148 -14.13 -2.73 -3.64
N SER A 149 -13.59 -2.44 -2.45
CA SER A 149 -14.11 -1.40 -1.56
C SER A 149 -14.07 -0.03 -2.21
N ILE A 150 -12.98 0.30 -2.94
CA ILE A 150 -12.88 1.56 -3.71
C ILE A 150 -13.99 1.62 -4.77
N LEU A 151 -14.21 0.55 -5.52
CA LEU A 151 -15.27 0.49 -6.54
C LEU A 151 -16.67 0.55 -5.94
N GLN A 152 -16.91 -0.12 -4.80
CA GLN A 152 -18.20 -0.08 -4.10
C GLN A 152 -18.48 1.32 -3.58
N ALA A 153 -17.50 1.94 -2.93
CA ALA A 153 -17.59 3.32 -2.45
C ALA A 153 -17.89 4.31 -3.60
N MET A 154 -17.25 4.13 -4.76
CA MET A 154 -17.55 4.91 -5.96
C MET A 154 -18.95 4.64 -6.55
N ARG A 155 -19.56 3.47 -6.33
CA ARG A 155 -20.93 3.25 -6.84
C ARG A 155 -21.99 3.98 -6.04
N LEU A 156 -21.71 4.30 -4.79
CA LEU A 156 -22.65 4.93 -3.87
C LEU A 156 -22.73 6.46 -4.06
N GLU A 157 -21.70 7.09 -4.65
CA GLU A 157 -21.69 8.52 -4.96
C GLU A 157 -21.92 8.80 -6.46
N TYR A 158 -22.78 9.77 -6.77
CA TYR A 158 -23.12 10.13 -8.16
C TYR A 158 -22.03 10.95 -8.89
N SER A 159 -21.09 11.56 -8.17
CA SER A 159 -20.02 12.41 -8.71
C SER A 159 -18.66 11.98 -8.16
N ASN A 160 -18.15 10.87 -8.69
CA ASN A 160 -16.97 10.22 -8.13
C ASN A 160 -15.68 10.93 -8.44
N TRP A 161 -15.42 11.23 -9.71
CA TRP A 161 -14.09 11.69 -10.13
C TRP A 161 -14.10 13.17 -10.39
N ASN A 162 -13.25 13.92 -9.69
CA ASN A 162 -12.94 15.33 -9.96
C ASN A 162 -11.85 15.48 -11.03
N TYR A 163 -10.98 14.48 -11.15
CA TYR A 163 -9.88 14.42 -12.10
C TYR A 163 -9.65 12.98 -12.54
N VAL A 164 -9.31 12.78 -13.82
CA VAL A 164 -8.80 11.50 -14.34
C VAL A 164 -7.66 11.77 -15.31
N ASN A 165 -6.52 11.12 -15.09
CA ASN A 165 -5.38 11.14 -15.99
C ASN A 165 -5.63 10.20 -17.17
N GLU A 166 -6.35 10.69 -18.19
CA GLU A 166 -6.77 9.90 -19.34
C GLU A 166 -5.59 9.16 -20.00
N LEU A 167 -4.46 9.84 -20.20
CA LEU A 167 -3.29 9.23 -20.84
C LEU A 167 -2.80 8.00 -20.05
N ARG A 168 -2.62 8.14 -18.74
CA ARG A 168 -2.09 7.05 -17.90
C ARG A 168 -3.09 5.92 -17.71
N VAL A 169 -4.37 6.23 -17.63
CA VAL A 169 -5.43 5.20 -17.58
C VAL A 169 -5.41 4.33 -18.82
N PHE A 170 -5.35 4.92 -20.02
CA PHE A 170 -5.33 4.15 -21.27
C PHE A 170 -4.01 3.41 -21.49
N GLU A 171 -2.88 3.97 -21.06
CA GLU A 171 -1.59 3.28 -21.07
C GLU A 171 -1.64 2.00 -20.20
N ILE A 172 -2.15 2.12 -18.98
CA ILE A 172 -2.33 0.96 -18.08
C ILE A 172 -3.30 -0.04 -18.72
N ALA A 173 -4.45 0.41 -19.22
CA ALA A 173 -5.43 -0.45 -19.86
C ALA A 173 -4.82 -1.29 -20.99
N LEU A 174 -4.05 -0.67 -21.89
CA LEU A 174 -3.38 -1.37 -22.98
C LEU A 174 -2.33 -2.36 -22.47
N SER A 175 -1.49 -1.97 -21.51
CA SER A 175 -0.46 -2.85 -20.94
C SER A 175 -1.03 -4.06 -20.19
N GLN A 176 -2.21 -3.92 -19.61
CA GLN A 176 -2.92 -5.00 -18.90
C GLN A 176 -3.85 -5.81 -19.83
N GLY A 177 -3.85 -5.54 -21.14
CA GLY A 177 -4.69 -6.24 -22.10
C GLY A 177 -6.19 -5.98 -21.96
N ILE A 178 -6.58 -4.86 -21.33
CA ILE A 178 -7.98 -4.45 -21.22
C ILE A 178 -8.49 -4.07 -22.60
N LYS A 179 -9.58 -4.73 -23.02
CA LYS A 179 -10.23 -4.45 -24.28
C LYS A 179 -11.11 -3.21 -24.17
N THR A 180 -10.51 -2.04 -24.37
CA THR A 180 -11.22 -0.75 -24.31
C THR A 180 -12.33 -0.61 -25.37
N THR A 181 -12.35 -1.47 -26.39
CA THR A 181 -13.40 -1.56 -27.41
C THR A 181 -14.66 -2.30 -26.96
N GLU A 182 -14.61 -3.01 -25.82
CA GLU A 182 -15.73 -3.79 -25.27
C GLU A 182 -16.52 -3.01 -24.18
N VAL A 183 -16.15 -1.75 -23.92
CA VAL A 183 -16.89 -0.88 -22.99
C VAL A 183 -18.31 -0.58 -23.49
N LYS A 184 -19.22 -0.21 -22.58
CA LYS A 184 -20.62 0.05 -22.94
C LYS A 184 -20.71 1.18 -23.94
N HIS A 185 -21.57 0.99 -24.94
CA HIS A 185 -21.85 1.96 -26.00
C HIS A 185 -20.63 2.35 -26.87
N PHE A 186 -19.58 1.53 -26.94
CA PHE A 186 -18.38 1.85 -27.72
C PHE A 186 -18.65 2.20 -29.19
N ARG A 187 -19.56 1.48 -29.86
CA ARG A 187 -19.93 1.78 -31.26
C ARG A 187 -20.52 3.18 -31.42
N GLN A 188 -21.37 3.60 -30.48
CA GLN A 188 -21.94 4.95 -30.45
C GLN A 188 -20.86 5.99 -30.17
N LEU A 189 -19.93 5.73 -29.24
CA LEU A 189 -18.80 6.63 -28.95
C LEU A 189 -17.92 6.86 -30.19
N VAL A 190 -17.69 5.83 -31.00
CA VAL A 190 -16.99 5.96 -32.29
C VAL A 190 -17.81 6.79 -33.29
N ALA A 191 -19.12 6.53 -33.41
CA ALA A 191 -20.00 7.28 -34.32
C ALA A 191 -20.08 8.77 -33.97
N MET A 192 -20.02 9.11 -32.68
CA MET A 192 -20.01 10.49 -32.17
C MET A 192 -18.63 11.16 -32.25
N GLY A 193 -17.59 10.43 -32.67
CA GLY A 193 -16.21 10.94 -32.74
C GLY A 193 -15.51 11.08 -31.38
N VAL A 194 -16.06 10.51 -30.31
CA VAL A 194 -15.48 10.54 -28.95
C VAL A 194 -14.32 9.53 -28.82
N ALA A 195 -14.46 8.38 -29.47
CA ALA A 195 -13.47 7.31 -29.47
C ALA A 195 -13.02 6.97 -30.90
N GLN A 196 -11.79 6.48 -31.01
CA GLN A 196 -11.21 5.93 -32.22
C GLN A 196 -11.52 4.42 -32.32
N LYS A 197 -11.52 3.87 -33.55
CA LYS A 197 -11.82 2.45 -33.79
C LYS A 197 -10.88 1.49 -33.06
N ASN A 198 -9.66 1.93 -32.75
CA ASN A 198 -8.67 1.16 -31.99
C ASN A 198 -8.89 1.18 -30.47
N GLY A 199 -9.96 1.82 -29.98
CA GLY A 199 -10.27 1.84 -28.55
C GLY A 199 -9.60 2.96 -27.77
N LEU A 200 -8.98 3.94 -28.43
CA LEU A 200 -8.41 5.13 -27.78
C LEU A 200 -9.38 6.33 -27.83
N PRO A 201 -9.30 7.29 -26.90
CA PRO A 201 -10.03 8.55 -27.00
C PRO A 201 -9.60 9.33 -28.25
N THR A 202 -10.54 10.03 -28.88
CA THR A 202 -10.21 10.98 -29.94
C THR A 202 -9.48 12.19 -29.34
N PRO A 203 -8.39 12.69 -29.92
CA PRO A 203 -7.67 13.85 -29.39
C PRO A 203 -8.53 15.11 -29.33
N ILE A 204 -8.47 15.83 -28.22
CA ILE A 204 -9.10 17.15 -28.08
C ILE A 204 -8.20 18.20 -28.75
N LYS A 205 -8.71 18.81 -29.83
CA LYS A 205 -8.00 19.83 -30.61
C LYS A 205 -8.22 21.27 -30.11
N ASN A 206 -9.25 21.50 -29.28
CA ASN A 206 -9.59 22.82 -28.80
C ASN A 206 -8.85 23.15 -27.49
N ASP A 207 -7.77 23.92 -27.58
CA ASP A 207 -7.02 24.43 -26.43
C ASP A 207 -7.70 25.61 -25.72
N GLY A 208 -8.82 26.12 -26.22
CA GLY A 208 -9.60 27.20 -25.60
C GLY A 208 -10.54 26.74 -24.48
N LEU A 209 -10.72 25.43 -24.29
CA LEU A 209 -11.65 24.91 -23.28
C LEU A 209 -11.21 25.25 -21.86
N PHE A 210 -12.16 25.61 -21.01
CA PHE A 210 -11.95 25.84 -19.58
C PHE A 210 -11.51 24.56 -18.87
N TYR A 211 -12.08 23.40 -19.23
CA TYR A 211 -11.68 22.07 -18.77
C TYR A 211 -11.97 21.04 -19.88
N MET A 212 -11.33 19.88 -19.81
CA MET A 212 -11.29 18.84 -20.85
C MET A 212 -12.67 18.36 -21.29
N TYR A 213 -13.61 18.25 -20.34
CA TYR A 213 -14.95 17.71 -20.57
C TYR A 213 -15.99 18.81 -20.83
N GLN A 214 -15.56 20.03 -21.17
CA GLN A 214 -16.47 21.10 -21.55
C GLN A 214 -17.02 20.88 -22.98
N GLY A 215 -18.34 20.98 -23.13
CA GLY A 215 -19.02 20.96 -24.43
C GLY A 215 -19.95 19.76 -24.63
N GLU A 216 -20.54 19.67 -25.82
CA GLU A 216 -21.64 18.73 -26.14
C GLU A 216 -21.26 17.24 -25.97
N LEU A 217 -20.00 16.89 -26.25
CA LEU A 217 -19.50 15.51 -26.18
C LEU A 217 -18.78 15.19 -24.85
N GLY A 218 -18.73 16.15 -23.92
CA GLY A 218 -17.99 16.03 -22.68
C GLY A 218 -18.47 14.87 -21.81
N MET A 219 -19.79 14.72 -21.69
CA MET A 219 -20.39 13.66 -20.89
C MET A 219 -20.06 12.25 -21.42
N GLN A 220 -20.13 12.07 -22.74
CA GLN A 220 -19.83 10.79 -23.38
C GLN A 220 -18.35 10.43 -23.25
N ARG A 221 -17.47 11.43 -23.37
CA ARG A 221 -16.04 11.23 -23.08
C ARG A 221 -15.82 10.84 -21.62
N TYR A 222 -16.44 11.54 -20.68
CA TYR A 222 -16.34 11.23 -19.25
C TYR A 222 -16.74 9.78 -18.97
N PHE A 223 -17.88 9.33 -19.50
CA PHE A 223 -18.32 7.95 -19.34
C PHE A 223 -17.39 6.93 -20.02
N PHE A 224 -16.77 7.28 -21.14
CA PHE A 224 -15.80 6.40 -21.77
C PHE A 224 -14.55 6.23 -20.90
N VAL A 225 -13.95 7.34 -20.49
CA VAL A 225 -12.71 7.36 -19.71
C VAL A 225 -12.91 6.71 -18.34
N THR A 226 -14.01 7.01 -17.64
CA THR A 226 -14.30 6.42 -16.33
C THR A 226 -14.62 4.94 -16.39
N GLN A 227 -15.28 4.45 -17.45
CA GLN A 227 -15.46 3.01 -17.65
C GLN A 227 -14.12 2.29 -17.79
N VAL A 228 -13.19 2.84 -18.59
CA VAL A 228 -11.84 2.26 -18.72
C VAL A 228 -11.08 2.33 -17.40
N LEU A 229 -11.16 3.44 -16.67
CA LEU A 229 -10.58 3.57 -15.33
C LEU A 229 -11.14 2.51 -14.35
N HIS A 230 -12.44 2.23 -14.39
CA HIS A 230 -13.03 1.18 -13.55
C HIS A 230 -12.51 -0.21 -13.92
N GLU A 231 -12.35 -0.52 -15.21
CA GLU A 231 -11.72 -1.79 -15.61
C GLU A 231 -10.26 -1.86 -15.17
N VAL A 232 -9.52 -0.74 -15.21
CA VAL A 232 -8.16 -0.67 -14.67
C VAL A 232 -8.16 -0.97 -13.17
N ILE A 233 -9.00 -0.29 -12.38
CA ILE A 233 -9.09 -0.45 -10.92
C ILE A 233 -9.39 -1.90 -10.51
N LYS A 234 -10.20 -2.63 -11.30
CA LYS A 234 -10.50 -4.05 -11.02
C LYS A 234 -9.29 -4.97 -11.11
N ILE A 235 -8.28 -4.60 -11.90
CA ILE A 235 -7.16 -5.48 -12.24
C ILE A 235 -5.89 -5.09 -11.49
N ILE A 236 -5.70 -3.79 -11.22
CA ILE A 236 -4.54 -3.34 -10.47
C ILE A 236 -4.72 -3.64 -8.97
N PRO A 237 -3.69 -4.16 -8.28
CA PRO A 237 -3.69 -4.25 -6.83
C PRO A 237 -3.52 -2.84 -6.27
N ILE A 238 -4.53 -2.36 -5.55
CA ILE A 238 -4.49 -1.04 -4.91
C ILE A 238 -4.27 -1.25 -3.43
N ILE A 239 -3.36 -0.47 -2.85
CA ILE A 239 -3.11 -0.46 -1.42
C ILE A 239 -3.80 0.77 -0.84
N ASN A 240 -4.86 0.59 -0.07
CA ASN A 240 -5.51 1.70 0.61
C ASN A 240 -4.67 2.12 1.82
N ILE A 241 -4.00 3.26 1.73
CA ILE A 241 -3.16 3.82 2.80
C ILE A 241 -3.86 4.93 3.58
N SER A 242 -5.15 5.19 3.31
CA SER A 242 -5.93 6.26 3.96
C SER A 242 -5.81 6.22 5.48
N ASP A 243 -5.76 4.99 6.03
CA ASP A 243 -5.71 4.71 7.45
C ASP A 243 -4.29 4.40 7.97
N TYR A 244 -3.30 4.30 7.07
CA TYR A 244 -1.94 3.86 7.37
C TYR A 244 -0.91 4.95 7.21
N LEU A 245 -1.23 6.21 7.50
CA LEU A 245 -0.27 7.32 7.35
C LEU A 245 0.69 7.39 8.55
N ASP A 246 1.59 6.41 8.68
CA ASP A 246 2.73 6.42 9.61
C ASP A 246 3.98 5.86 8.92
N LYS A 247 5.13 6.51 9.15
CA LYS A 247 6.40 6.20 8.47
C LYS A 247 6.96 4.81 8.80
N GLY A 248 6.70 4.28 9.99
CA GLY A 248 7.15 2.95 10.42
C GLY A 248 6.38 1.82 9.73
N THR A 249 5.12 2.09 9.34
CA THR A 249 4.25 1.11 8.69
C THR A 249 4.40 1.16 7.16
N LEU A 250 4.37 2.36 6.56
CA LEU A 250 4.41 2.50 5.10
C LEU A 250 5.79 2.31 4.49
N GLY A 251 6.84 2.68 5.21
CA GLY A 251 8.21 2.61 4.72
C GLY A 251 8.60 1.21 4.20
N PRO A 252 8.29 0.12 4.94
CA PRO A 252 8.54 -1.24 4.49
C PRO A 252 7.43 -1.84 3.61
N GLY A 253 6.19 -1.35 3.74
CA GLY A 253 5.03 -1.90 3.07
C GLY A 253 4.88 -1.48 1.60
N LEU A 254 5.48 -0.35 1.21
CA LEU A 254 5.36 0.21 -0.14
C LEU A 254 6.67 0.11 -0.94
N ALA A 255 6.54 -0.04 -2.25
CA ALA A 255 7.61 0.00 -3.23
C ALA A 255 7.25 0.89 -4.44
N PRO A 256 8.24 1.44 -5.17
CA PRO A 256 7.99 2.04 -6.48
C PRO A 256 7.31 1.04 -7.41
N GLY A 257 6.26 1.48 -8.11
CA GLY A 257 5.41 0.64 -8.94
C GLY A 257 4.08 0.25 -8.28
N ASP A 258 3.96 0.37 -6.96
CA ASP A 258 2.69 0.11 -6.27
C ASP A 258 1.64 1.16 -6.65
N PHE A 259 0.37 0.74 -6.64
CA PHE A 259 -0.76 1.65 -6.69
C PHE A 259 -1.31 1.83 -5.29
N ILE A 260 -1.47 3.08 -4.86
CA ILE A 260 -2.01 3.43 -3.56
C ILE A 260 -3.29 4.24 -3.71
N PHE A 261 -4.20 4.10 -2.75
CA PHE A 261 -5.32 4.99 -2.57
C PHE A 261 -5.19 5.71 -1.22
N VAL A 262 -5.34 7.03 -1.23
CA VAL A 262 -5.24 7.84 -0.01
C VAL A 262 -6.37 8.86 0.05
N GLN A 263 -7.08 8.87 1.18
CA GLN A 263 -8.14 9.82 1.48
C GLN A 263 -7.79 10.76 2.63
N GLY A 264 -8.49 11.90 2.64
CA GLY A 264 -8.47 12.87 3.72
C GLY A 264 -8.19 14.28 3.21
N LYS A 265 -7.79 15.15 4.13
CA LYS A 265 -7.33 16.51 3.84
C LYS A 265 -6.13 16.49 2.90
N GLN A 266 -6.32 17.00 1.68
CA GLN A 266 -5.30 17.25 0.66
C GLN A 266 -5.23 18.75 0.37
N ILE A 267 -4.08 19.22 -0.08
CA ILE A 267 -3.83 20.61 -0.48
C ILE A 267 -3.51 20.60 -1.98
N PHE A 268 -4.22 21.44 -2.73
CA PHE A 268 -4.05 21.64 -4.15
C PHE A 268 -3.52 23.06 -4.41
N SER A 269 -2.23 23.14 -4.77
CA SER A 269 -1.50 24.38 -4.97
C SER A 269 -1.17 24.55 -6.46
N PRO A 270 -1.74 25.54 -7.17
CA PRO A 270 -1.37 25.84 -8.55
C PRO A 270 0.13 26.17 -8.66
N LEU A 271 0.82 25.57 -9.63
CA LEU A 271 2.24 25.83 -9.91
C LEU A 271 2.43 26.77 -11.10
N THR A 272 1.40 26.93 -11.93
CA THR A 272 1.41 27.80 -13.11
C THR A 272 0.26 28.79 -13.04
N GLU A 273 0.53 30.05 -13.35
CA GLU A 273 -0.47 31.10 -13.46
C GLU A 273 -0.81 31.36 -14.93
N LYS A 274 -1.88 30.72 -15.42
CA LYS A 274 -2.38 30.97 -16.77
C LYS A 274 -3.45 32.08 -16.71
N LYS A 275 -3.17 33.24 -17.32
CA LYS A 275 -4.00 34.46 -17.25
C LYS A 275 -5.50 34.24 -17.48
N ASN A 276 -5.88 33.34 -18.40
CA ASN A 276 -7.28 33.10 -18.75
C ASN A 276 -7.86 31.83 -18.11
N GLY A 277 -7.04 31.03 -17.42
CA GLY A 277 -7.45 29.75 -16.87
C GLY A 277 -8.03 28.77 -17.90
N THR A 278 -7.63 28.83 -19.18
CA THR A 278 -8.13 27.92 -20.24
C THR A 278 -7.00 27.12 -20.87
N GLY A 279 -7.33 25.96 -21.41
CA GLY A 279 -6.39 25.07 -22.08
C GLY A 279 -5.44 24.34 -21.16
N ARG A 280 -4.62 23.47 -21.76
CA ARG A 280 -3.60 22.68 -21.08
C ARG A 280 -2.53 23.53 -20.40
N GLY A 281 -1.76 22.91 -19.50
CA GLY A 281 -0.68 23.54 -18.75
C GLY A 281 -1.17 24.30 -17.52
N GLN A 282 -2.30 23.92 -16.93
CA GLN A 282 -2.79 24.45 -15.66
C GLN A 282 -2.30 23.58 -14.50
N ILE A 283 -0.98 23.51 -14.36
CA ILE A 283 -0.28 22.57 -13.48
C ILE A 283 -0.57 22.89 -12.01
N CYS A 284 -0.84 21.84 -11.25
CA CYS A 284 -1.14 21.90 -9.82
C CYS A 284 -0.43 20.77 -9.07
N LEU A 285 0.15 21.11 -7.93
CA LEU A 285 0.66 20.18 -6.94
C LEU A 285 -0.50 19.74 -6.03
N GLY A 286 -0.79 18.46 -6.00
CA GLY A 286 -1.59 17.84 -4.95
C GLY A 286 -0.66 17.28 -3.86
N SER A 287 -0.95 17.57 -2.60
CA SER A 287 -0.18 17.03 -1.48
C SER A 287 -1.03 16.69 -0.26
N ARG A 288 -0.57 15.73 0.53
CA ARG A 288 -1.14 15.38 1.84
C ARG A 288 -0.01 15.02 2.79
N SER A 289 0.06 15.68 3.93
CA SER A 289 1.08 15.43 4.96
C SER A 289 0.44 15.14 6.31
N VAL A 290 0.72 13.97 6.88
CA VAL A 290 0.19 13.49 8.17
C VAL A 290 1.24 12.59 8.84
N ASN A 291 1.47 12.74 10.15
CA ASN A 291 2.40 11.93 10.97
C ASN A 291 3.80 11.72 10.36
N GLY A 292 4.35 12.75 9.73
CA GLY A 292 5.66 12.67 9.10
C GLY A 292 5.70 11.89 7.78
N VAL A 293 4.55 11.50 7.23
CA VAL A 293 4.41 10.99 5.86
C VAL A 293 3.86 12.10 4.97
N THR A 294 4.44 12.30 3.80
CA THR A 294 3.93 13.21 2.77
C THR A 294 3.69 12.43 1.48
N ILE A 295 2.51 12.60 0.90
CA ILE A 295 2.18 12.14 -0.44
C ILE A 295 2.11 13.36 -1.33
N GLU A 296 2.73 13.28 -2.51
CA GLU A 296 2.73 14.37 -3.48
C GLU A 296 2.63 13.86 -4.92
N PHE A 297 1.97 14.65 -5.76
CA PHE A 297 1.84 14.39 -7.19
C PHE A 297 1.51 15.70 -7.91
N VAL A 298 1.85 15.75 -9.19
CA VAL A 298 1.54 16.88 -10.07
C VAL A 298 0.54 16.45 -11.13
N PHE A 299 -0.43 17.30 -11.43
CA PHE A 299 -1.44 17.07 -12.45
C PHE A 299 -1.85 18.37 -13.14
N ASP A 300 -2.50 18.26 -14.30
CA ASP A 300 -3.05 19.40 -15.02
C ASP A 300 -4.54 19.56 -14.70
N ARG A 301 -4.90 20.67 -14.05
CA ARG A 301 -6.31 20.97 -13.70
C ARG A 301 -7.19 21.16 -14.93
N TRP A 302 -6.61 21.33 -16.12
CA TRP A 302 -7.38 21.31 -17.35
C TRP A 302 -8.08 19.97 -17.56
N GLU A 303 -7.55 18.85 -17.07
CA GLU A 303 -8.17 17.52 -17.18
C GLU A 303 -9.27 17.26 -16.12
N ALA A 304 -9.67 18.29 -15.37
CA ALA A 304 -10.79 18.22 -14.45
C ALA A 304 -12.09 17.80 -15.16
N THR A 305 -12.91 17.03 -14.48
CA THR A 305 -14.13 16.40 -15.03
C THR A 305 -15.32 17.35 -15.10
N SER A 306 -15.29 18.46 -14.36
CA SER A 306 -16.31 19.48 -14.35
C SER A 306 -15.76 20.87 -14.00
N SER A 307 -16.57 21.91 -14.22
CA SER A 307 -16.21 23.28 -13.83
C SER A 307 -16.05 23.43 -12.31
N SER A 308 -16.91 22.79 -11.50
CA SER A 308 -16.81 22.81 -10.04
C SER A 308 -15.62 21.99 -9.55
N SER A 309 -15.33 20.85 -10.18
CA SER A 309 -14.11 20.08 -9.92
C SER A 309 -12.87 20.94 -10.10
N LYS A 310 -12.79 21.68 -11.20
CA LYS A 310 -11.67 22.57 -11.44
C LYS A 310 -11.59 23.75 -10.48
N ALA A 311 -12.70 24.47 -10.30
CA ALA A 311 -12.73 25.76 -9.60
C ALA A 311 -12.74 25.62 -8.07
N ILE A 312 -13.32 24.54 -7.55
CA ILE A 312 -13.54 24.34 -6.11
C ILE A 312 -12.74 23.13 -5.65
N TRP A 313 -13.02 21.94 -6.19
CA TRP A 313 -12.51 20.69 -5.63
C TRP A 313 -11.01 20.47 -5.91
N LEU A 314 -10.44 21.00 -6.98
CA LEU A 314 -9.01 20.84 -7.30
C LEU A 314 -8.21 22.10 -6.98
N THR A 315 -8.64 22.84 -5.97
CA THR A 315 -7.99 24.08 -5.52
C THR A 315 -8.06 24.19 -4.00
N GLY A 316 -6.98 24.66 -3.39
CA GLY A 316 -6.91 24.91 -1.96
C GLY A 316 -6.95 23.62 -1.15
N THR A 317 -7.49 23.69 0.07
CA THR A 317 -7.56 22.54 0.97
C THR A 317 -8.89 21.83 0.84
N GLN A 318 -8.88 20.54 0.53
CA GLN A 318 -10.09 19.75 0.29
C GLN A 318 -9.99 18.37 0.93
N ASN A 319 -11.12 17.79 1.31
CA ASN A 319 -11.19 16.40 1.77
C ASN A 319 -11.54 15.49 0.60
N GLN A 320 -10.55 14.76 0.05
CA GLN A 320 -10.69 13.97 -1.18
C GLN A 320 -9.86 12.68 -1.15
N GLY A 321 -10.20 11.76 -2.05
CA GLY A 321 -9.42 10.56 -2.34
C GLY A 321 -8.54 10.72 -3.57
N SER A 322 -7.36 10.11 -3.55
CA SER A 322 -6.43 10.10 -4.69
C SER A 322 -5.93 8.69 -4.93
N LEU A 323 -6.08 8.22 -6.17
CA LEU A 323 -5.48 6.98 -6.67
C LEU A 323 -4.15 7.31 -7.35
N ILE A 324 -3.05 6.77 -6.84
CA ILE A 324 -1.70 7.21 -7.21
C ILE A 324 -0.85 5.99 -7.54
N HIS A 325 -0.15 6.04 -8.67
CA HIS A 325 0.94 5.13 -9.00
C HIS A 325 2.24 5.67 -8.40
N VAL A 326 2.79 4.97 -7.40
CA VAL A 326 4.02 5.35 -6.70
C VAL A 326 5.21 5.30 -7.65
N LYS A 327 5.97 6.40 -7.74
CA LYS A 327 7.17 6.51 -8.58
C LYS A 327 8.45 6.55 -7.76
N SER A 328 8.42 7.16 -6.60
CA SER A 328 9.57 7.24 -5.71
C SER A 328 9.15 7.29 -4.25
N LEU A 329 10.02 6.73 -3.41
CA LEU A 329 9.92 6.76 -1.96
C LEU A 329 11.22 7.33 -1.42
N THR A 330 11.17 8.47 -0.72
CA THR A 330 12.36 9.11 -0.15
C THR A 330 12.19 9.35 1.34
N ARG A 331 13.33 9.46 2.04
CA ARG A 331 13.38 9.83 3.46
C ARG A 331 14.16 11.12 3.60
N GLU A 332 13.48 12.20 3.97
CA GLU A 332 14.07 13.53 4.08
C GLU A 332 13.84 14.07 5.49
N LYS A 333 14.92 14.36 6.23
CA LYS A 333 14.88 14.99 7.57
C LYS A 333 13.87 14.34 8.54
N GLY A 334 13.72 13.01 8.47
CA GLY A 334 12.80 12.25 9.31
C GLY A 334 11.35 12.13 8.81
N HIS A 335 11.06 12.71 7.64
CA HIS A 335 9.81 12.54 6.89
C HIS A 335 9.95 11.47 5.80
N PHE A 336 8.88 10.71 5.58
CA PHE A 336 8.77 9.76 4.49
C PHE A 336 7.93 10.37 3.37
N VAL A 337 8.51 10.56 2.20
CA VAL A 337 7.85 11.20 1.06
C VAL A 337 7.56 10.17 -0.01
N ILE A 338 6.30 10.13 -0.45
CA ILE A 338 5.76 9.26 -1.49
C ILE A 338 5.40 10.17 -2.66
N SER A 339 6.18 10.13 -3.72
CA SER A 339 5.91 10.91 -4.93
C SER A 339 5.42 9.98 -6.03
N GLY A 340 4.36 10.39 -6.73
CA GLY A 340 3.70 9.53 -7.71
C GLY A 340 2.98 10.25 -8.82
N THR A 341 2.41 9.43 -9.72
CA THR A 341 1.51 9.88 -10.77
C THR A 341 0.08 9.60 -10.34
N VAL A 342 -0.73 10.64 -10.18
CA VAL A 342 -2.15 10.47 -9.86
C VAL A 342 -2.90 9.99 -11.11
N LEU A 343 -3.67 8.92 -10.95
CA LEU A 343 -4.56 8.38 -11.98
C LEU A 343 -5.95 9.01 -11.91
N GLY A 344 -6.41 9.29 -10.71
CA GLY A 344 -7.69 9.95 -10.49
C GLY A 344 -7.78 10.56 -9.09
N ILE A 345 -8.56 11.62 -8.99
CA ILE A 345 -8.89 12.28 -7.72
C ILE A 345 -10.41 12.24 -7.59
N CYS A 346 -10.90 11.75 -6.47
CA CYS A 346 -12.32 11.52 -6.22
C CYS A 346 -12.80 12.24 -4.96
N SER A 347 -14.12 12.39 -4.85
CA SER A 347 -14.79 12.80 -3.62
C SER A 347 -14.43 11.85 -2.45
N ASN A 348 -14.54 12.35 -1.21
CA ASN A 348 -14.20 11.56 -0.03
C ASN A 348 -15.35 10.62 0.37
N ASN A 349 -15.21 9.34 0.02
CA ASN A 349 -16.14 8.29 0.43
C ASN A 349 -15.93 7.92 1.90
N GLY A 350 -16.93 8.18 2.76
CA GLY A 350 -16.83 8.02 4.22
C GLY A 350 -16.53 6.62 4.74
N ASP A 351 -16.92 5.57 4.00
CA ASP A 351 -16.79 4.16 4.43
C ASP A 351 -15.39 3.57 4.27
N LEU A 352 -14.51 4.22 3.48
CA LEU A 352 -13.13 3.77 3.27
C LEU A 352 -12.17 4.18 4.41
N LYS A 353 -12.69 4.80 5.48
CA LYS A 353 -11.93 5.32 6.65
C LYS A 353 -12.06 4.51 7.95
N LYS A 354 -12.96 3.52 8.04
CA LYS A 354 -13.29 2.89 9.33
C LYS A 354 -12.51 1.59 9.57
N ARG A 355 -11.85 1.54 10.74
CA ARG A 355 -10.81 0.58 11.16
C ARG A 355 -11.32 -0.54 12.08
N ASP A 356 -12.22 -1.41 11.66
CA ASP A 356 -12.61 -2.50 12.57
C ASP A 356 -11.47 -3.53 12.80
N TYR A 357 -10.51 -3.63 11.87
CA TYR A 357 -9.50 -4.71 11.89
C TYR A 357 -8.12 -4.34 12.46
N ALA A 358 -7.84 -3.06 12.76
CA ALA A 358 -6.54 -2.61 13.27
C ALA A 358 -6.55 -2.28 14.78
N HIS A 359 -7.71 -2.31 15.44
CA HIS A 359 -7.87 -1.95 16.85
C HIS A 359 -7.06 -2.83 17.80
N THR A 360 -6.96 -4.13 17.51
CA THR A 360 -6.14 -5.11 18.25
C THR A 360 -4.64 -4.83 18.14
N LEU A 361 -4.19 -4.22 17.04
CA LEU A 361 -2.78 -3.92 16.83
C LEU A 361 -2.27 -2.76 17.70
N PHE A 362 -3.07 -1.69 17.82
CA PHE A 362 -2.72 -0.54 18.65
C PHE A 362 -2.70 -0.91 20.14
N LYS A 363 -3.50 -1.90 20.56
CA LYS A 363 -3.45 -2.48 21.91
C LYS A 363 -2.15 -3.26 22.19
N SER A 364 -1.46 -3.78 21.15
CA SER A 364 -0.25 -4.60 21.30
C SER A 364 1.04 -3.81 21.59
N GLY A 365 0.99 -2.47 21.56
CA GLY A 365 2.12 -1.58 21.88
C GLY A 365 3.26 -1.55 20.84
N HIS A 366 3.18 -2.34 19.77
CA HIS A 366 4.21 -2.37 18.71
C HIS A 366 4.10 -1.20 17.72
N PHE A 367 2.93 -0.55 17.67
CA PHE A 367 2.66 0.65 16.87
C PHE A 367 2.07 1.73 17.75
N ARG A 368 2.45 2.99 17.52
CA ARG A 368 1.89 4.13 18.27
C ARG A 368 0.38 4.21 17.99
N ASN A 369 -0.45 4.17 19.02
CA ASN A 369 -1.89 4.40 18.90
C ASN A 369 -2.14 5.85 18.45
N PRO A 370 -2.63 6.12 17.22
CA PRO A 370 -2.94 7.48 16.78
C PRO A 370 -4.22 8.01 17.42
N TYR A 371 -4.99 7.17 18.11
CA TYR A 371 -6.22 7.53 18.82
C TYR A 371 -6.07 7.74 20.32
N ALA A 372 -4.85 7.72 20.86
CA ALA A 372 -4.64 7.98 22.29
C ALA A 372 -5.17 9.36 22.75
N HIS A 373 -5.41 10.29 21.82
CA HIS A 373 -6.00 11.60 22.08
C HIS A 373 -7.52 11.69 21.86
N TYR A 374 -8.17 10.62 21.40
CA TYR A 374 -9.62 10.57 21.17
C TYR A 374 -10.36 9.73 22.22
N GLU A 375 -9.64 9.04 23.13
CA GLU A 375 -10.25 8.20 24.17
C GLU A 375 -10.52 8.96 25.49
N GLU A 376 -10.07 10.20 25.65
CA GLU A 376 -10.23 10.95 26.93
C GLU A 376 -11.44 11.91 26.97
N ASP A 377 -12.09 12.24 25.85
CA ASP A 377 -13.11 13.31 25.82
C ASP A 377 -14.57 12.86 25.62
N ASP A 378 -14.85 11.57 25.37
CA ASP A 378 -16.23 11.09 25.11
C ASP A 378 -16.79 10.20 26.25
N VAL A 379 -16.63 10.63 27.50
CA VAL A 379 -17.54 10.20 28.58
C VAL A 379 -18.45 11.37 28.92
N GLU A 380 -19.37 11.69 28.01
CA GLU A 380 -20.52 12.52 28.35
C GLU A 380 -21.35 11.78 29.40
N ASN A 381 -21.27 12.30 30.61
CA ASN A 381 -22.11 12.01 31.75
C ASN A 381 -23.59 12.21 31.37
N TRP A 382 -24.27 11.12 31.02
CA TRP A 382 -25.73 11.08 30.95
C TRP A 382 -26.26 11.21 32.39
N GLY A 383 -26.35 12.46 32.85
CA GLY A 383 -26.99 12.80 34.11
C GLY A 383 -28.47 12.45 34.03
N ASP A 384 -28.91 11.65 35.00
CA ASP A 384 -30.32 11.41 35.33
C ASP A 384 -31.08 12.72 35.45
N GLU A 385 -31.98 13.01 34.50
CA GLU A 385 -33.14 13.86 34.75
C GLU A 385 -34.25 12.97 35.32
N THR A 386 -34.25 12.81 36.64
CA THR A 386 -35.47 12.47 37.39
C THR A 386 -35.95 13.70 38.16
N ASP A 387 -37.22 13.98 37.93
CA ASP A 387 -38.14 14.80 38.72
C ASP A 387 -37.95 16.32 38.65
N LEU A 388 -39.04 17.02 38.27
CA LEU A 388 -39.90 17.72 39.22
C LEU A 388 -41.18 18.23 38.53
N VAL A 389 -42.31 17.80 39.09
CA VAL A 389 -43.63 18.46 39.30
C VAL A 389 -44.03 19.61 38.38
#